data_AF-A0AAV4ZCU0-F1
#
_entry.id   AF-A0AAV4ZCU0-F1
#
_cell.length_a   1.000
_cell.length_b   1.000
_cell.length_c   1.000
_cell.angle_alpha   90.00
_cell.angle_beta   90.00
_cell.angle_gamma   90.00
#
_symmetry.space_group_name_H-M   'P 1'
#
loop_
_entity.id
_entity.type
_entity.pdbx_description
1 polymer ?
#
loop_
_entity_poly.entity_id
_entity_poly.type
_entity_poly.pdbx_seq_one_letter_code
_entity_poly.pdbx_strand_id
1 'polypeptide(L)'
;MSQPTTIRRSDDEVVAKIRSLEDGIADFFGAVHSDLIETLPFEAASPFLIPEAIADDWSPAGRDDVSVVERIRDYLSFAWDKANDCRGLSAGRSICHMQAWLWLLGEDEAAKQIEDYDLYGKPQLRAISEAVGVDWTSLDNGEWTNDEGSSGSGPDSVAPLKLNFVGALANGAFQAASSEKAA
;
A
#
# COMPACT_ATOMS: atom_id res chain seq x y z
N MET A 1 7.35 20.33 17.22
CA MET A 1 8.19 20.61 16.04
C MET A 1 7.84 19.54 15.01
N SER A 2 7.17 19.90 13.92
CA SER A 2 6.82 18.93 12.86
C SER A 2 8.12 18.37 12.26
N GLN A 3 8.23 17.04 12.20
CA GLN A 3 9.38 16.37 11.59
C GLN A 3 9.41 16.68 10.08
N PRO A 4 10.60 16.78 9.46
CA PRO A 4 10.70 16.97 8.02
C PRO A 4 10.14 15.75 7.29
N THR A 5 9.13 15.98 6.46
CA THR A 5 8.55 14.99 5.54
C THR A 5 9.47 14.82 4.33
N THR A 6 9.84 13.59 4.01
CA THR A 6 10.71 13.28 2.86
C THR A 6 9.85 12.78 1.70
N ILE A 7 10.05 13.33 0.51
CA ILE A 7 9.47 12.80 -0.73
C ILE A 7 10.57 12.02 -1.46
N ARG A 8 10.33 10.74 -1.75
CA ARG A 8 11.33 9.84 -2.36
C ARG A 8 11.25 9.78 -3.88
N ARG A 9 10.08 10.09 -4.44
CA ARG A 9 9.81 10.08 -5.89
C ARG A 9 9.45 11.47 -6.38
N SER A 10 10.12 11.92 -7.41
CA SER A 10 9.76 13.12 -8.16
C SER A 10 8.53 12.86 -9.06
N ASP A 11 7.90 13.93 -9.54
CA ASP A 11 6.79 13.82 -10.49
C ASP A 11 7.24 13.10 -11.77
N ASP A 12 8.45 13.41 -12.27
CA ASP A 12 9.03 12.78 -13.45
C ASP A 12 9.21 11.26 -13.27
N GLU A 13 9.67 10.81 -12.10
CA GLU A 13 9.79 9.38 -11.80
C GLU A 13 8.43 8.69 -11.72
N VAL A 14 7.44 9.33 -11.11
CA VAL A 14 6.07 8.79 -11.01
C VAL A 14 5.45 8.69 -12.41
N VAL A 15 5.57 9.73 -13.24
CA VAL A 15 5.12 9.73 -14.64
C VAL A 15 5.83 8.65 -15.45
N ALA A 16 7.14 8.48 -15.29
CA ALA A 16 7.90 7.44 -15.96
C ALA A 16 7.43 6.04 -15.53
N LYS A 17 7.15 5.84 -14.24
CA LYS A 17 6.61 4.58 -13.72
C LYS A 17 5.23 4.29 -14.29
N ILE A 18 4.32 5.26 -14.28
CA ILE A 18 2.97 5.18 -14.87
C ILE A 18 3.06 4.68 -16.32
N ARG A 19 3.86 5.35 -17.15
CA ARG A 19 4.04 4.97 -18.56
C ARG A 19 4.63 3.58 -18.73
N SER A 20 5.52 3.15 -17.83
CA SER A 20 6.06 1.77 -17.88
C SER A 20 5.03 0.69 -17.59
N LEU A 21 3.89 1.04 -16.98
CA LEU A 21 2.80 0.10 -16.69
C LEU A 21 1.81 -0.05 -17.85
N GLU A 22 1.69 0.96 -18.74
CA GLU A 22 0.74 0.97 -19.87
C GLU A 22 0.95 -0.21 -20.85
N ASP A 23 2.20 -0.68 -20.96
CA ASP A 23 2.58 -1.80 -21.84
C ASP A 23 2.64 -3.17 -21.11
N GLY A 24 2.34 -3.21 -19.81
CA GLY A 24 2.58 -4.37 -18.95
C GLY A 24 1.31 -5.07 -18.45
N ILE A 25 1.33 -6.41 -18.39
CA ILE A 25 0.32 -7.20 -17.66
C ILE A 25 0.45 -7.09 -16.13
N ALA A 26 1.46 -6.37 -15.65
CA ALA A 26 1.82 -6.27 -14.23
C ALA A 26 0.80 -5.48 -13.40
N ASP A 27 0.03 -4.57 -14.01
CA ASP A 27 -1.05 -3.83 -13.34
C ASP A 27 -2.43 -4.26 -13.85
N PHE A 28 -2.71 -5.56 -13.75
CA PHE A 28 -3.94 -6.17 -14.25
C PHE A 28 -5.23 -5.51 -13.74
N PHE A 29 -5.20 -4.86 -12.57
CA PHE A 29 -6.34 -4.16 -11.99
C PHE A 29 -6.31 -2.63 -12.17
N GLY A 30 -5.26 -2.07 -12.77
CA GLY A 30 -5.07 -0.62 -12.90
C GLY A 30 -4.86 0.11 -11.56
N ALA A 31 -4.65 -0.63 -10.47
CA ALA A 31 -4.60 -0.07 -9.13
C ALA A 31 -3.26 0.64 -8.89
N VAL A 32 -2.15 0.06 -9.36
CA VAL A 32 -0.84 0.71 -9.26
C VAL A 32 -0.85 2.02 -10.04
N HIS A 33 -1.40 1.98 -11.25
CA HIS A 33 -1.57 3.14 -12.12
C HIS A 33 -2.41 4.23 -11.47
N SER A 34 -3.59 3.88 -10.92
CA SER A 34 -4.49 4.85 -10.25
C SER A 34 -3.80 5.52 -9.06
N ASP A 35 -3.20 4.74 -8.16
CA ASP A 35 -2.55 5.27 -6.95
C ASP A 35 -1.42 6.24 -7.29
N LEU A 36 -0.65 5.96 -8.33
CA LEU A 36 0.44 6.82 -8.76
C LEU A 36 -0.08 8.14 -9.34
N ILE A 37 -1.10 8.09 -10.22
CA ILE A 37 -1.72 9.28 -10.80
C ILE A 37 -2.26 10.21 -9.71
N GLU A 38 -2.95 9.63 -8.72
CA GLU A 38 -3.55 10.40 -7.62
C GLU A 38 -2.53 11.19 -6.79
N THR A 39 -1.24 10.84 -6.85
CA THR A 39 -0.17 11.60 -6.15
C THR A 39 0.40 12.77 -6.93
N LEU A 40 0.05 12.92 -8.21
CA LEU A 40 0.60 13.95 -9.08
C LEU A 40 -0.16 15.28 -8.96
N PRO A 41 0.52 16.43 -9.10
CA PRO A 41 -0.19 17.69 -9.34
C PRO A 41 -0.99 17.60 -10.65
N PHE A 42 -2.08 18.37 -10.75
CA PHE A 42 -3.02 18.27 -11.88
C PHE A 42 -2.33 18.37 -13.25
N GLU A 43 -1.36 19.27 -13.40
CA GLU A 43 -0.61 19.43 -14.66
C GLU A 43 0.05 18.12 -15.12
N ALA A 44 0.73 17.43 -14.20
CA ALA A 44 1.40 16.16 -14.48
C ALA A 44 0.42 14.98 -14.57
N ALA A 45 -0.70 15.02 -13.84
CA ALA A 45 -1.74 14.00 -13.90
C ALA A 45 -2.58 14.07 -15.18
N SER A 46 -2.79 15.29 -15.71
CA SER A 46 -3.74 15.59 -16.79
C SER A 46 -3.65 14.70 -18.03
N PRO A 47 -2.47 14.22 -18.49
CA PRO A 47 -2.39 13.33 -19.64
C PRO A 47 -3.05 11.96 -19.42
N PHE A 48 -3.28 11.57 -18.17
CA PHE A 48 -3.86 10.29 -17.78
C PHE A 48 -5.33 10.40 -17.33
N LEU A 49 -5.87 11.61 -17.27
CA LEU A 49 -7.23 11.87 -16.82
C LEU A 49 -8.21 11.91 -18.00
N ILE A 50 -9.49 11.74 -17.68
CA ILE A 50 -10.56 12.00 -18.65
C ILE A 50 -10.58 13.49 -19.06
N PRO A 51 -11.01 13.82 -20.30
CA PRO A 51 -11.01 15.22 -20.79
C PRO A 51 -11.81 16.20 -19.92
N GLU A 52 -12.80 15.70 -19.18
CA GLU A 52 -13.66 16.49 -18.31
C GLU A 52 -13.07 16.77 -16.92
N ALA A 53 -11.89 16.24 -16.60
CA ALA A 53 -11.24 16.48 -15.32
C ALA A 53 -10.86 17.97 -15.17
N ILE A 54 -11.16 18.55 -14.00
CA ILE A 54 -10.99 19.98 -13.72
C ILE A 54 -9.93 20.17 -12.64
N ALA A 55 -9.00 21.10 -12.87
CA ALA A 55 -7.92 21.41 -11.93
C ALA A 55 -8.43 21.80 -10.53
N ASP A 56 -9.52 22.55 -10.46
CA ASP A 56 -10.11 23.04 -9.21
C ASP A 56 -10.68 21.91 -8.33
N ASP A 57 -11.05 20.78 -8.93
CA ASP A 57 -11.56 19.59 -8.23
C ASP A 57 -10.44 18.59 -7.90
N TRP A 58 -9.21 18.87 -8.32
CA TRP A 58 -8.08 17.96 -8.14
C TRP A 58 -7.36 18.19 -6.82
N SER A 59 -7.40 17.18 -5.94
CA SER A 59 -6.68 17.18 -4.67
C SER A 59 -5.69 16.01 -4.66
N PRO A 60 -4.40 16.25 -4.98
CA PRO A 60 -3.40 15.20 -4.97
C PRO A 60 -3.29 14.55 -3.60
N ALA A 61 -3.19 13.23 -3.59
CA ALA A 61 -2.90 12.45 -2.41
C ALA A 61 -1.44 12.69 -1.99
N GLY A 62 -1.17 12.83 -0.68
CA GLY A 62 0.18 13.05 -0.18
C GLY A 62 1.16 11.96 -0.60
N ARG A 63 2.38 12.33 -0.98
CA ARG A 63 3.44 11.42 -1.48
C ARG A 63 4.68 11.37 -0.58
N ASP A 64 4.72 12.18 0.47
CA ASP A 64 5.80 12.09 1.44
C ASP A 64 5.66 10.84 2.31
N ASP A 65 6.79 10.45 2.92
CA ASP A 65 6.92 9.26 3.76
C ASP A 65 5.82 9.13 4.82
N VAL A 66 5.39 10.23 5.44
CA VAL A 66 4.34 10.20 6.48
C VAL A 66 2.97 9.92 5.86
N SER A 67 2.59 10.69 4.84
CA SER A 67 1.29 10.54 4.16
C SER A 67 1.10 9.15 3.57
N VAL A 68 2.15 8.56 3.00
CA VAL A 68 2.07 7.23 2.38
C VAL A 68 1.95 6.13 3.44
N VAL A 69 2.68 6.24 4.56
CA VAL A 69 2.55 5.27 5.66
C VAL A 69 1.21 5.36 6.37
N GLU A 70 0.68 6.57 6.58
CA GLU A 70 -0.70 6.73 7.09
C GLU A 70 -1.71 6.05 6.17
N ARG A 71 -1.61 6.25 4.85
CA ARG A 71 -2.48 5.59 3.87
C ARG A 71 -2.40 4.07 3.94
N ILE A 72 -1.20 3.50 4.04
CA ILE A 72 -1.02 2.05 4.24
C ILE A 72 -1.76 1.60 5.51
N ARG A 73 -1.53 2.28 6.64
CA ARG A 73 -2.14 1.93 7.94
C ARG A 73 -3.66 1.97 7.89
N ASP A 74 -4.22 3.03 7.31
CA ASP A 74 -5.67 3.21 7.21
C ASP A 74 -6.32 2.16 6.31
N TYR A 75 -5.61 1.67 5.29
CA TYR A 75 -6.12 0.67 4.35
C TYR A 75 -5.99 -0.77 4.86
N LEU A 76 -5.08 -1.05 5.80
CA LEU A 76 -4.77 -2.42 6.22
C LEU A 76 -5.98 -3.18 6.76
N SER A 77 -6.88 -2.54 7.53
CA SER A 77 -8.09 -3.19 8.03
C SER A 77 -8.99 -3.70 6.90
N PHE A 78 -9.23 -2.85 5.89
CA PHE A 78 -9.98 -3.23 4.70
C PHE A 78 -9.29 -4.38 3.95
N ALA A 79 -7.97 -4.30 3.76
CA ALA A 79 -7.22 -5.34 3.05
C ALA A 79 -7.29 -6.70 3.77
N TRP A 80 -7.12 -6.70 5.10
CA TRP A 80 -7.28 -7.89 5.93
C TRP A 80 -8.69 -8.46 5.86
N ASP A 81 -9.74 -7.62 5.89
CA ASP A 81 -11.12 -8.08 5.72
C ASP A 81 -11.30 -8.83 4.38
N LYS A 82 -10.70 -8.32 3.28
CA LYS A 82 -10.78 -9.01 1.97
C LYS A 82 -10.03 -10.32 1.94
N ALA A 83 -8.88 -10.39 2.61
CA ALA A 83 -8.09 -11.60 2.72
C ALA A 83 -8.81 -12.66 3.60
N ASN A 84 -9.38 -12.24 4.73
CA ASN A 84 -10.15 -13.09 5.65
C ASN A 84 -11.37 -13.70 4.97
N ASP A 85 -12.08 -12.91 4.16
CA ASP A 85 -13.26 -13.35 3.40
C ASP A 85 -12.89 -14.11 2.10
N CYS A 86 -11.61 -14.40 1.85
CA CYS A 86 -11.14 -15.10 0.65
C CYS A 86 -11.62 -14.43 -0.66
N ARG A 87 -11.75 -13.09 -0.66
CA ARG A 87 -12.25 -12.30 -1.81
C ARG A 87 -11.12 -12.05 -2.82
N GLY A 88 -10.77 -13.06 -3.61
CA GLY A 88 -9.59 -13.06 -4.50
C GLY A 88 -9.33 -11.78 -5.29
N LEU A 89 -10.34 -11.23 -5.99
CA LEU A 89 -10.16 -9.99 -6.76
C LEU A 89 -9.86 -8.77 -5.88
N SER A 90 -10.51 -8.67 -4.73
CA SER A 90 -10.33 -7.53 -3.82
C SER A 90 -9.03 -7.66 -3.01
N ALA A 91 -8.68 -8.88 -2.60
CA ALA A 91 -7.43 -9.19 -1.92
C ALA A 91 -6.23 -8.94 -2.85
N GLY A 92 -6.28 -9.45 -4.10
CA GLY A 92 -5.25 -9.18 -5.10
C GLY A 92 -5.08 -7.69 -5.38
N ARG A 93 -6.18 -6.95 -5.57
CA ARG A 93 -6.12 -5.49 -5.76
C ARG A 93 -5.55 -4.77 -4.54
N SER A 94 -5.81 -5.25 -3.33
CA SER A 94 -5.21 -4.69 -2.10
C SER A 94 -3.69 -4.80 -2.12
N ILE A 95 -3.13 -5.90 -2.62
CA ILE A 95 -1.68 -6.04 -2.79
C ILE A 95 -1.14 -5.08 -3.85
N CYS A 96 -1.86 -4.85 -4.96
CA CYS A 96 -1.47 -3.84 -5.95
C CYS A 96 -1.39 -2.43 -5.36
N HIS A 97 -2.34 -2.02 -4.51
CA HIS A 97 -2.25 -0.74 -3.81
C HIS A 97 -0.98 -0.64 -2.95
N MET A 98 -0.68 -1.70 -2.20
CA MET A 98 0.53 -1.75 -1.37
C MET A 98 1.82 -1.68 -2.20
N GLN A 99 1.84 -2.26 -3.42
CA GLN A 99 3.00 -2.16 -4.33
C GLN A 99 3.28 -0.72 -4.72
N ALA A 100 2.23 0.04 -5.10
CA ALA A 100 2.37 1.44 -5.46
C ALA A 100 2.93 2.25 -4.29
N TRP A 101 2.37 2.06 -3.10
CA TRP A 101 2.74 2.83 -1.92
C TRP A 101 4.15 2.48 -1.40
N LEU A 102 4.54 1.21 -1.41
CA LEU A 102 5.93 0.83 -1.10
C LEU A 102 6.92 1.42 -2.11
N TRP A 103 6.57 1.43 -3.40
CA TRP A 103 7.41 2.05 -4.41
C TRP A 103 7.56 3.56 -4.18
N LEU A 104 6.49 4.26 -3.79
CA LEU A 104 6.51 5.68 -3.43
C LEU A 104 7.43 5.97 -2.22
N LEU A 105 7.58 5.02 -1.31
CA LEU A 105 8.50 5.09 -0.15
C LEU A 105 9.97 4.80 -0.51
N GLY A 106 10.26 4.51 -1.78
CA GLY A 106 11.60 4.11 -2.21
C GLY A 106 11.95 2.65 -1.89
N GLU A 107 10.95 1.83 -1.59
CA GLU A 107 11.11 0.43 -1.20
C GLU A 107 10.89 -0.50 -2.41
N ASP A 108 11.63 -0.27 -3.50
CA ASP A 108 11.45 -0.99 -4.78
C ASP A 108 11.51 -2.51 -4.63
N GLU A 109 12.47 -2.99 -3.84
CA GLU A 109 12.62 -4.44 -3.59
C GLU A 109 11.46 -5.00 -2.77
N ALA A 110 10.93 -4.24 -1.80
CA ALA A 110 9.77 -4.67 -1.03
C ALA A 110 8.50 -4.69 -1.91
N ALA A 111 8.31 -3.66 -2.74
CA ALA A 111 7.22 -3.58 -3.71
C ALA A 111 7.24 -4.78 -4.67
N LYS A 112 8.42 -5.19 -5.13
CA LYS A 112 8.59 -6.37 -5.98
C LYS A 112 8.34 -7.68 -5.23
N GLN A 113 8.84 -7.81 -4.00
CA GLN A 113 8.70 -9.04 -3.21
C GLN A 113 7.23 -9.39 -2.89
N ILE A 114 6.35 -8.39 -2.80
CA ILE A 114 4.93 -8.64 -2.52
C ILE A 114 4.12 -8.99 -3.79
N GLU A 115 4.74 -9.03 -4.98
CA GLU A 115 4.09 -9.52 -6.22
C GLU A 115 3.75 -11.01 -6.17
N ASP A 116 4.49 -11.81 -5.39
CA ASP A 116 4.30 -13.26 -5.27
C ASP A 116 3.06 -13.60 -4.44
N TYR A 117 1.87 -13.33 -4.99
CA TYR A 117 0.57 -13.45 -4.33
C TYR A 117 0.24 -14.89 -3.93
N ASP A 118 -0.05 -15.09 -2.64
CA ASP A 118 -0.43 -16.38 -2.06
C ASP A 118 -1.31 -16.16 -0.83
N LEU A 119 -2.15 -17.14 -0.49
CA LEU A 119 -3.03 -17.15 0.69
C LEU A 119 -3.84 -15.87 0.85
N TYR A 120 -4.44 -15.42 -0.25
CA TYR A 120 -5.15 -14.15 -0.37
C TYR A 120 -4.35 -12.90 0.08
N GLY A 121 -3.03 -12.93 -0.03
CA GLY A 121 -2.16 -11.82 0.31
C GLY A 121 -1.80 -11.73 1.80
N LYS A 122 -2.25 -12.66 2.65
CA LYS A 122 -1.99 -12.62 4.11
C LYS A 122 -0.49 -12.57 4.47
N PRO A 123 0.42 -13.34 3.82
CA PRO A 123 1.86 -13.22 4.09
C PRO A 123 2.41 -11.81 3.84
N GLN A 124 1.97 -11.17 2.77
CA GLN A 124 2.34 -9.81 2.37
C GLN A 124 1.77 -8.79 3.36
N LEU A 125 0.48 -8.91 3.68
CA LEU A 125 -0.19 -8.02 4.63
C LEU A 125 0.43 -8.10 6.02
N ARG A 126 0.84 -9.29 6.47
CA ARG A 126 1.61 -9.46 7.70
C ARG A 126 2.91 -8.67 7.65
N ALA A 127 3.72 -8.87 6.62
CA ALA A 127 5.04 -8.23 6.51
C ALA A 127 4.92 -6.70 6.43
N ILE A 128 3.93 -6.19 5.69
CA ILE A 128 3.64 -4.75 5.60
C ILE A 128 3.17 -4.22 6.96
N SER A 129 2.23 -4.90 7.62
CA SER A 129 1.73 -4.50 8.94
C SER A 129 2.85 -4.41 9.97
N GLU A 130 3.74 -5.41 10.01
CA GLU A 130 4.93 -5.41 10.86
C GLU A 130 5.85 -4.22 10.52
N ALA A 131 6.08 -3.94 9.24
CA ALA A 131 6.92 -2.83 8.79
C ALA A 131 6.36 -1.44 9.18
N VAL A 132 5.03 -1.27 9.13
CA VAL A 132 4.37 0.00 9.50
C VAL A 132 3.90 0.05 10.95
N GLY A 133 4.14 -0.99 11.75
CA GLY A 133 3.79 -1.03 13.18
C GLY A 133 2.30 -1.20 13.47
N VAL A 134 1.56 -1.91 12.61
CA VAL A 134 0.16 -2.31 12.84
C VAL A 134 0.13 -3.73 13.42
N ASP A 135 -0.65 -3.92 14.48
CA ASP A 135 -0.90 -5.25 15.06
C ASP A 135 -1.83 -6.06 14.15
N TRP A 136 -1.22 -6.79 13.21
CA TRP A 136 -1.94 -7.65 12.28
C TRP A 136 -2.66 -8.81 12.96
N THR A 137 -2.22 -9.25 14.14
CA THR A 137 -2.86 -10.39 14.83
C THR A 137 -4.27 -10.06 15.28
N SER A 138 -4.56 -8.78 15.52
CA SER A 138 -5.90 -8.28 15.80
C SER A 138 -6.82 -8.23 14.56
N LEU A 139 -6.25 -8.26 13.36
CA LEU A 139 -6.95 -8.20 12.07
C LEU A 139 -7.08 -9.56 11.39
N ASP A 140 -6.25 -10.53 11.77
CA ASP A 140 -6.25 -11.88 11.19
C ASP A 140 -7.32 -12.77 11.84
N ASN A 141 -7.95 -13.62 11.03
CA ASN A 141 -8.92 -14.61 11.50
C ASN A 141 -8.28 -15.96 11.87
N GLY A 142 -6.96 -16.10 11.72
CA GLY A 142 -6.19 -17.32 12.01
C GLY A 142 -6.25 -18.39 10.92
N GLU A 143 -7.00 -18.17 9.84
CA GLU A 143 -7.22 -19.12 8.76
C GLU A 143 -6.54 -18.65 7.48
N TRP A 144 -5.42 -19.28 7.11
CA TRP A 144 -4.66 -18.97 5.90
C TRP A 144 -4.83 -20.10 4.89
N THR A 145 -5.55 -19.82 3.81
CA THR A 145 -5.88 -20.79 2.77
C THR A 145 -5.89 -20.12 1.38
N ASN A 146 -5.86 -20.94 0.33
CA ASN A 146 -6.08 -20.51 -1.06
C ASN A 146 -7.49 -20.86 -1.58
N ASP A 147 -8.27 -21.60 -0.80
CA ASP A 147 -9.59 -22.08 -1.21
C ASP A 147 -10.69 -21.54 -0.28
N GLU A 148 -11.64 -20.82 -0.87
CA GLU A 148 -12.82 -20.32 -0.17
C GLU A 148 -13.59 -21.47 0.53
N GLY A 149 -13.81 -21.34 1.84
CA GLY A 149 -14.57 -22.31 2.64
C GLY A 149 -13.79 -23.54 3.14
N SER A 150 -12.48 -23.59 2.91
CA SER A 150 -11.60 -24.61 3.50
C SER A 150 -11.02 -24.14 4.85
N SER A 151 -10.72 -25.09 5.74
CA SER A 151 -9.88 -24.81 6.91
C SER A 151 -8.44 -24.58 6.45
N GLY A 152 -7.89 -23.42 6.78
CA GLY A 152 -6.53 -23.04 6.45
C GLY A 152 -5.51 -23.54 7.46
N SER A 153 -4.24 -23.22 7.20
CA SER A 153 -3.20 -23.32 8.23
C SER A 153 -3.13 -22.02 9.02
N GLY A 154 -2.56 -22.07 10.23
CA GLY A 154 -2.28 -20.87 11.00
C GLY A 154 -1.06 -20.09 10.46
N PRO A 155 -0.91 -18.81 10.82
CA PRO A 155 0.21 -17.95 10.38
C PRO A 155 1.59 -18.52 10.71
N ASP A 156 1.72 -19.30 11.79
CA ASP A 156 2.99 -19.94 12.20
C ASP A 156 3.45 -21.06 11.27
N SER A 157 2.55 -21.57 10.43
CA SER A 157 2.86 -22.61 9.44
C SER A 157 3.41 -22.03 8.13
N VAL A 158 3.39 -20.71 7.98
CA VAL A 158 3.82 -20.00 6.77
C VAL A 158 5.10 -19.24 7.07
N ALA A 159 6.11 -19.40 6.21
CA ALA A 159 7.37 -18.68 6.36
C ALA A 159 7.10 -17.16 6.27
N PRO A 160 7.60 -16.35 7.21
CA PRO A 160 7.36 -14.92 7.18
C PRO A 160 8.07 -14.29 5.98
N LEU A 161 7.32 -13.50 5.20
CA LEU A 161 7.92 -12.62 4.21
C LEU A 161 8.68 -11.50 4.94
N LYS A 162 9.95 -11.33 4.63
CA LYS A 162 10.80 -10.31 5.26
C LYS A 162 11.04 -9.16 4.30
N LEU A 163 10.40 -8.02 4.57
CA LEU A 163 10.67 -6.80 3.82
C LEU A 163 11.90 -6.11 4.41
N ASN A 164 12.88 -5.81 3.56
CA ASN A 164 14.06 -5.04 3.93
C ASN A 164 13.74 -3.54 3.84
N PHE A 165 12.76 -3.10 4.63
CA PHE A 165 12.31 -1.71 4.65
C PHE A 165 13.47 -0.80 5.11
N VAL A 166 13.98 0.05 4.21
CA VAL A 166 15.12 0.93 4.45
C VAL A 166 14.67 2.15 5.28
N GLY A 167 14.62 1.93 6.60
CA GLY A 167 14.89 2.91 7.66
C GLY A 167 14.23 4.29 7.62
N ALA A 168 13.27 4.51 8.53
CA ALA A 168 13.12 5.72 9.38
C ALA A 168 11.82 5.66 10.22
N LEU A 169 10.80 4.95 9.74
CA LEU A 169 9.45 4.98 10.35
C LEU A 169 9.15 3.78 11.27
N ALA A 170 9.97 2.71 11.19
CA ALA A 170 9.74 1.45 11.88
C ALA A 170 10.11 1.45 13.38
N ASN A 171 10.80 2.46 13.90
CA ASN A 171 11.17 2.53 15.32
C ASN A 171 10.98 3.95 15.90
N GLY A 172 9.81 4.20 16.49
CA GLY A 172 9.63 5.25 17.51
C GLY A 172 9.11 6.63 17.08
N ALA A 173 8.82 6.89 15.80
CA ALA A 173 8.48 8.25 15.33
C ALA A 173 6.97 8.58 15.24
N PHE A 174 6.07 7.72 15.71
CA PHE A 174 4.61 7.91 15.58
C PHE A 174 3.81 7.83 16.89
N GLN A 175 4.46 8.06 18.05
CA GLN A 175 3.73 8.35 19.28
C GLN A 175 3.78 9.85 19.59
N ALA A 176 2.94 10.64 18.92
CA ALA A 176 2.46 11.95 19.40
C ALA A 176 1.52 12.60 18.38
N ALA A 177 0.29 12.10 18.21
CA ALA A 177 -0.75 12.87 17.54
C ALA A 177 -2.21 12.55 17.95
N SER A 178 -2.45 11.73 18.98
CA SER A 178 -3.83 11.38 19.41
C SER A 178 -4.20 11.76 20.84
N SER A 179 -3.45 12.64 21.52
CA SER A 179 -3.80 13.09 22.89
C SER A 179 -4.18 14.56 23.04
N GLU A 180 -4.60 15.26 21.99
CA GLU A 180 -5.11 16.64 22.07
C GLU A 180 -6.50 16.79 21.42
N LYS A 181 -7.46 15.93 21.77
CA LYS A 181 -8.90 16.28 21.72
C LYS A 181 -9.65 15.54 22.84
N ALA A 182 -9.41 15.96 24.07
CA ALA A 182 -10.36 15.80 25.16
C ALA A 182 -10.30 17.09 25.98
N ALA A 183 -11.13 18.05 25.57
CA ALA A 183 -11.53 19.20 26.37
C ALA A 183 -12.84 18.84 27.08
#